data_AF-A0A2V1JV73-F1
#
_entry.id   AF-A0A2V1JV73-F1
#
_cell.length_a   1.000
_cell.length_b   1.000
_cell.length_c   1.000
_cell.angle_alpha   90.00
_cell.angle_beta   90.00
_cell.angle_gamma   90.00
#
_symmetry.space_group_name_H-M   'P 1'
#
loop_
_entity.id
_entity.type
_entity.pdbx_description
1 polymer ?
#
loop_
_entity_poly.entity_id
_entity_poly.type
_entity_poly.pdbx_seq_one_letter_code
_entity_poly.pdbx_strand_id
1 'polypeptide(L)'
;MNDRGTELFEAIKQKRGLREKSPFSPFPNGGLEIKATCGSVPTPMECAKKGIEKPDMGETRIHLLRGYDWKAHHRETNNLVGILWDFINGTPKIVAVFFGTDLDEQDWGKIVHPREGGGRTTSVSIMPRHGVKKMYCNWIAVKQDPAYINFLNNYNKGNLIPL
;
A
#
# COMPACT_ATOMS: atom_id res chain seq x y z
N MET A 1 -4.82 22.41 -11.94
CA MET A 1 -4.40 23.16 -10.74
C MET A 1 -5.32 24.35 -10.61
N ASN A 2 -5.83 24.64 -9.42
CA ASN A 2 -6.53 25.90 -9.20
C ASN A 2 -5.52 27.07 -9.22
N ASP A 3 -6.00 28.29 -9.40
CA ASP A 3 -5.16 29.50 -9.49
C ASP A 3 -4.21 29.62 -8.29
N ARG A 4 -4.66 29.18 -7.12
CA ARG A 4 -3.88 29.14 -5.89
C ARG A 4 -2.62 28.26 -5.97
N GLY A 5 -2.70 27.10 -6.60
CA GLY A 5 -1.54 26.21 -6.76
C GLY A 5 -0.46 26.85 -7.64
N THR A 6 -0.88 27.54 -8.70
CA THR A 6 0.02 28.27 -9.61
C THR A 6 0.70 29.44 -8.90
N GLU A 7 -0.06 30.23 -8.13
CA GLU A 7 0.49 31.32 -7.31
C GLU A 7 1.58 30.85 -6.34
N LEU A 8 1.30 29.76 -5.61
CA LEU A 8 2.25 29.19 -4.64
C LEU A 8 3.54 28.70 -5.34
N PHE A 9 3.40 28.04 -6.49
CA PHE A 9 4.53 27.57 -7.26
C PHE A 9 5.41 28.72 -7.77
N GLU A 10 4.82 29.78 -8.33
CA GLU A 10 5.58 30.94 -8.81
C GLU A 10 6.24 31.70 -7.65
N ALA A 11 5.61 31.77 -6.47
CA ALA A 11 6.24 32.36 -5.28
C ALA A 11 7.49 31.59 -4.82
N ILE A 12 7.48 30.26 -4.86
CA ILE A 12 8.65 29.43 -4.55
C ILE A 12 9.75 29.67 -5.59
N LYS A 13 9.38 29.74 -6.87
CA LYS A 13 10.30 30.00 -7.98
C LYS A 13 10.97 31.36 -7.90
N GLN A 14 10.23 32.42 -7.60
CA GLN A 14 10.79 33.77 -7.41
C GLN A 14 11.82 33.83 -6.28
N LYS A 15 11.62 33.05 -5.22
CA LYS A 15 12.56 32.93 -4.10
C LYS A 15 13.73 31.98 -4.37
N ARG A 16 13.86 31.44 -5.60
CA ARG A 16 14.85 30.42 -5.98
C ARG A 16 14.76 29.13 -5.13
N GLY A 17 13.61 28.88 -4.50
CA GLY A 17 13.40 27.76 -3.57
C GLY A 17 13.14 26.41 -4.24
N LEU A 18 13.09 26.34 -5.58
CA LEU A 18 12.76 25.09 -6.30
C LEU A 18 13.76 23.94 -6.08
N ARG A 19 14.98 24.25 -5.60
CA ARG A 19 16.00 23.25 -5.26
C ARG A 19 16.00 22.89 -3.77
N GLU A 20 15.26 23.61 -2.95
CA GLU A 20 15.18 23.33 -1.52
C GLU A 20 14.06 22.35 -1.22
N LYS A 21 14.25 21.52 -0.19
CA LYS A 21 13.23 20.59 0.28
C LYS A 21 12.14 21.29 1.11
N SER A 22 12.51 22.36 1.81
CA SER A 22 11.66 23.06 2.77
C SER A 22 10.32 23.57 2.19
N PRO A 23 10.20 24.06 0.94
CA PRO A 23 8.92 24.54 0.42
C PRO A 23 7.96 23.40 0.06
N PHE A 24 8.48 22.17 -0.02
CA PHE A 24 7.74 20.97 -0.39
C PHE A 24 7.63 19.98 0.77
N SER A 25 8.15 20.30 1.97
CA SER A 25 8.14 19.39 3.11
C SER A 25 8.40 20.12 4.44
N PRO A 26 7.52 19.95 5.44
CA PRO A 26 6.23 19.27 5.35
C PRO A 26 5.24 20.11 4.54
N PHE A 27 4.40 19.46 3.73
CA PHE A 27 3.29 20.16 3.10
C PHE A 27 2.33 20.66 4.18
N PRO A 28 1.94 21.95 4.18
CA PRO A 28 1.06 22.52 5.23
C PRO A 28 -0.27 21.78 5.39
N ASN A 29 -0.77 21.17 4.31
CA ASN A 29 -2.02 20.41 4.29
C ASN A 29 -1.80 18.88 4.43
N GLY A 30 -0.56 18.46 4.72
CA GLY A 30 -0.13 17.08 4.60
C GLY A 30 0.13 16.68 3.15
N GLY A 31 1.17 15.87 2.92
CA GLY A 31 1.43 15.23 1.63
C GLY A 31 0.64 13.94 1.49
N LEU A 32 0.48 13.45 0.27
CA LEU A 32 -0.07 12.12 0.02
C LEU A 32 1.07 11.10 -0.04
N GLU A 33 1.06 10.11 0.84
CA GLU A 33 1.95 8.96 0.72
C GLU A 33 1.25 7.86 -0.09
N ILE A 34 1.92 7.31 -1.10
CA ILE A 34 1.37 6.22 -1.93
C ILE A 34 2.21 4.98 -1.72
N LYS A 35 1.57 3.87 -1.35
CA LYS A 35 2.20 2.56 -1.18
C LYS A 35 1.48 1.51 -2.01
N ALA A 36 2.25 0.67 -2.68
CA ALA A 36 1.71 -0.42 -3.48
C ALA A 36 2.20 -1.77 -2.95
N THR A 37 1.33 -2.77 -3.00
CA THR A 37 1.64 -4.17 -2.67
C THR A 37 0.96 -5.10 -3.66
N CYS A 38 1.60 -6.22 -3.99
CA CYS A 38 0.96 -7.35 -4.69
C CYS A 38 0.53 -8.46 -3.73
N GLY A 39 0.49 -8.12 -2.43
CA GLY A 39 0.20 -9.02 -1.34
C GLY A 39 1.20 -10.16 -1.18
N SER A 40 0.85 -11.07 -0.27
CA SER A 40 1.65 -12.22 0.10
C SER A 40 1.00 -13.52 -0.37
N VAL A 41 1.83 -14.42 -0.87
CA VAL A 41 1.47 -15.79 -1.26
C VAL A 41 2.26 -16.77 -0.40
N PRO A 42 1.85 -18.06 -0.30
CA PRO A 42 2.66 -19.07 0.35
C PRO A 42 4.13 -19.09 -0.09
N THR A 43 5.00 -19.54 0.81
CA THR A 43 6.38 -19.89 0.45
C THR A 43 6.41 -21.12 -0.47
N PRO A 44 7.48 -21.32 -1.27
CA PRO A 44 7.60 -22.51 -2.12
C PRO A 44 7.46 -23.82 -1.34
N MET A 45 8.03 -23.90 -0.13
CA MET A 45 7.90 -25.05 0.75
C MET A 45 6.44 -25.33 1.15
N GLU A 46 5.67 -24.30 1.48
CA GLU A 46 4.26 -24.45 1.83
C GLU A 46 3.39 -24.82 0.62
N CYS A 47 3.74 -24.31 -0.57
CA CYS A 47 3.13 -24.72 -1.84
C CYS A 47 3.35 -26.22 -2.08
N ALA A 48 4.61 -26.67 -2.01
CA ALA A 48 4.98 -28.07 -2.20
C ALA A 48 4.27 -29.00 -1.21
N LYS A 49 4.18 -28.62 0.08
CA LYS A 49 3.46 -29.40 1.11
C LYS A 49 1.97 -29.55 0.80
N LYS A 50 1.37 -28.58 0.12
CA LYS A 50 -0.06 -28.56 -0.22
C LYS A 50 -0.35 -29.12 -1.61
N GLY A 51 0.68 -29.54 -2.36
CA GLY A 51 0.52 -30.00 -3.74
C GLY A 51 0.01 -28.90 -4.69
N ILE A 52 0.28 -27.63 -4.37
CA ILE A 52 -0.07 -26.48 -5.20
C ILE A 52 1.19 -25.84 -5.75
N GLU A 53 1.09 -25.27 -6.95
CA GLU A 53 2.17 -24.49 -7.55
C GLU A 53 2.16 -23.06 -7.01
N LYS A 54 3.34 -22.43 -6.90
CA LYS A 54 3.45 -21.02 -6.55
C LYS A 54 3.32 -20.19 -7.83
N PRO A 55 2.61 -19.04 -7.83
CA PRO A 55 2.51 -18.21 -9.02
C PRO A 55 3.89 -17.78 -9.50
N ASP A 56 4.15 -17.95 -10.79
CA ASP A 56 5.36 -17.47 -11.46
C ASP A 56 5.27 -15.94 -11.74
N MET A 57 6.33 -15.38 -12.30
CA MET A 57 6.37 -13.99 -12.73
C MET A 57 5.29 -13.71 -13.78
N GLY A 58 4.49 -12.68 -13.54
CA GLY A 58 3.41 -12.31 -14.47
C GLY A 58 2.10 -13.08 -14.27
N GLU A 59 2.06 -14.05 -13.35
CA GLU A 59 0.83 -14.78 -13.04
C GLU A 59 -0.01 -14.08 -11.97
N THR A 60 -1.34 -14.24 -12.08
CA THR A 60 -2.27 -13.74 -11.07
C THR A 60 -2.07 -14.45 -9.75
N ARG A 61 -2.17 -13.70 -8.67
CA ARG A 61 -1.96 -14.20 -7.29
C ARG A 61 -3.25 -14.39 -6.54
N ILE A 62 -4.38 -13.90 -7.05
CA ILE A 62 -5.63 -13.82 -6.30
C ILE A 62 -6.06 -15.15 -5.66
N HIS A 63 -5.86 -16.27 -6.34
CA HIS A 63 -6.24 -17.60 -5.85
C HIS A 63 -5.35 -18.13 -4.72
N LEU A 64 -4.16 -17.55 -4.53
CA LEU A 64 -3.19 -17.95 -3.51
C LEU A 64 -2.83 -16.81 -2.55
N LEU A 65 -3.50 -15.68 -2.69
CA LEU A 65 -3.28 -14.51 -1.86
C LEU A 65 -3.69 -14.81 -0.42
N ARG A 66 -2.76 -14.61 0.52
CA ARG A 66 -2.99 -14.85 1.96
C ARG A 66 -3.27 -13.58 2.74
N GLY A 67 -2.82 -12.46 2.21
CA GLY A 67 -2.93 -11.18 2.86
C GLY A 67 -2.25 -10.09 2.06
N TYR A 68 -2.52 -8.87 2.46
CA TYR A 68 -1.90 -7.67 1.92
C TYR A 68 -1.60 -6.71 3.07
N ASP A 69 -0.50 -5.99 2.92
CA ASP A 69 0.03 -5.01 3.85
C ASP A 69 0.82 -3.95 3.08
N TRP A 70 0.90 -2.76 3.67
CA TRP A 70 1.77 -1.68 3.21
C TRP A 70 2.95 -1.52 4.15
N LYS A 71 4.05 -0.99 3.61
CA LYS A 71 5.30 -0.81 4.35
C LYS A 71 5.76 0.63 4.29
N ALA A 72 6.24 1.14 5.41
CA ALA A 72 6.74 2.51 5.52
C ALA A 72 8.10 2.52 6.23
N HIS A 73 8.89 3.58 6.01
CA HIS A 73 10.15 3.79 6.73
C HIS A 73 9.94 4.56 8.05
N HIS A 74 8.78 5.20 8.18
CA HIS A 74 8.34 5.94 9.36
C HIS A 74 7.01 5.36 9.82
N ARG A 75 6.61 5.64 11.05
CA ARG A 75 5.31 5.22 11.59
C ARG A 75 4.32 6.39 11.70
N GLU A 76 4.75 7.59 11.31
CA GLU A 76 3.97 8.81 11.27
C GLU A 76 3.50 9.06 9.83
N THR A 77 2.54 8.27 9.35
CA THR A 77 1.91 8.47 8.05
C THR A 77 0.43 8.72 8.29
N ASN A 78 -0.05 9.91 8.00
CA ASN A 78 -1.47 10.25 8.20
C ASN A 78 -2.30 10.04 6.92
N ASN A 79 -1.89 10.63 5.79
CA ASN A 79 -2.60 10.56 4.50
C ASN A 79 -1.98 9.49 3.59
N LEU A 80 -2.48 8.26 3.64
CA LEU A 80 -1.97 7.12 2.87
C LEU A 80 -2.95 6.69 1.78
N VAL A 81 -2.49 6.61 0.53
CA VAL A 81 -3.14 5.81 -0.51
C VAL A 81 -2.49 4.44 -0.56
N GLY A 82 -3.27 3.43 -0.18
CA GLY A 82 -2.88 2.04 -0.27
C GLY A 82 -3.35 1.44 -1.60
N ILE A 83 -2.42 0.90 -2.39
CA ILE A 83 -2.71 0.21 -3.66
C ILE A 83 -2.46 -1.29 -3.46
N LEU A 84 -3.44 -2.11 -3.83
CA LEU A 84 -3.26 -3.53 -4.11
C LEU A 84 -3.26 -3.71 -5.63
N TRP A 85 -2.23 -4.37 -6.15
CA TRP A 85 -2.11 -4.68 -7.57
C TRP A 85 -1.85 -6.17 -7.78
N ASP A 86 -2.22 -6.69 -8.96
CA ASP A 86 -1.96 -8.08 -9.35
C ASP A 86 -1.62 -8.15 -10.84
N PHE A 87 -1.11 -9.28 -11.33
CA PHE A 87 -0.99 -9.52 -12.75
C PHE A 87 -2.28 -10.12 -13.31
N ILE A 88 -2.77 -9.54 -14.40
CA ILE A 88 -3.92 -10.05 -15.14
C ILE A 88 -3.51 -10.16 -16.60
N ASN A 89 -3.44 -11.41 -17.09
CA ASN A 89 -2.92 -11.76 -18.41
C ASN A 89 -1.50 -11.20 -18.63
N GLY A 90 -0.59 -11.46 -17.69
CA GLY A 90 0.80 -11.01 -17.75
C GLY A 90 1.03 -9.52 -17.49
N THR A 91 -0.03 -8.71 -17.32
CA THR A 91 0.08 -7.25 -17.17
C THR A 91 -0.23 -6.82 -15.74
N PRO A 92 0.61 -5.98 -15.09
CA PRO A 92 0.30 -5.46 -13.76
C PRO A 92 -0.90 -4.51 -13.83
N LYS A 93 -1.90 -4.76 -12.98
CA LYS A 93 -3.11 -3.94 -12.88
C LYS A 93 -3.40 -3.61 -11.43
N ILE A 94 -3.85 -2.39 -11.19
CA ILE A 94 -4.41 -1.99 -9.89
C ILE A 94 -5.74 -2.71 -9.72
N VAL A 95 -5.90 -3.44 -8.62
CA VAL A 95 -7.11 -4.22 -8.31
C VAL A 95 -7.88 -3.68 -7.13
N ALA A 96 -7.23 -2.91 -6.24
CA ALA A 96 -7.92 -2.12 -5.23
C ALA A 96 -7.11 -0.89 -4.80
N VAL A 97 -7.83 0.15 -4.39
CA VAL A 97 -7.31 1.41 -3.87
C VAL A 97 -8.03 1.74 -2.56
N PHE A 98 -7.26 2.13 -1.56
CA PHE A 98 -7.71 2.46 -0.21
C PHE A 98 -7.13 3.80 0.21
N PHE A 99 -7.79 4.51 1.13
CA PHE A 99 -7.31 5.78 1.64
C PHE A 99 -7.46 5.92 3.14
N GLY A 100 -6.37 6.17 3.84
CA GLY A 100 -6.37 6.45 5.29
C GLY A 100 -6.00 7.91 5.52
N THR A 101 -6.76 8.59 6.39
CA THR A 101 -6.49 9.97 6.88
C THR A 101 -6.52 10.04 8.41
N ASP A 102 -6.55 8.90 9.07
CA ASP A 102 -6.60 8.75 10.53
C ASP A 102 -5.75 7.53 10.93
N LEU A 103 -4.51 7.58 10.45
CA LEU A 103 -3.48 6.58 10.73
C LEU A 103 -2.50 7.18 11.73
N ASP A 104 -2.20 6.41 12.78
CA ASP A 104 -1.23 6.78 13.81
C ASP A 104 -0.11 5.74 13.92
N GLU A 105 0.85 5.99 14.81
CA GLU A 105 2.00 5.11 15.01
C GLU A 105 1.60 3.65 15.36
N GLN A 106 0.46 3.44 16.01
CA GLN A 106 -0.02 2.12 16.42
C GLN A 106 -0.55 1.33 15.24
N ASP A 107 -1.01 1.98 14.17
CA ASP A 107 -1.40 1.33 12.91
C ASP A 107 -0.21 0.76 12.13
N TRP A 108 1.01 1.00 12.60
CA TRP A 108 2.25 0.52 12.05
C TRP A 108 2.98 -0.40 13.03
N GLY A 109 3.52 -1.50 12.51
CA GLY A 109 4.35 -2.41 13.30
C GLY A 109 5.64 -1.75 13.78
N LYS A 110 6.34 -2.41 14.72
CA LYS A 110 7.69 -1.97 15.11
C LYS A 110 8.62 -1.99 13.89
N ILE A 111 9.56 -1.06 13.85
CA ILE A 111 10.57 -1.02 12.79
C ILE A 111 11.38 -2.31 12.84
N VAL A 112 11.42 -3.02 11.71
CA VAL A 112 12.24 -4.21 11.52
C VAL A 112 13.54 -3.77 10.86
N HIS A 113 14.65 -3.96 11.58
CA HIS A 113 15.98 -3.65 11.08
C HIS A 113 16.55 -4.81 10.24
N PRO A 114 17.34 -4.50 9.20
CA PRO A 114 18.17 -5.49 8.51
C PRO A 114 19.00 -6.32 9.48
N ARG A 115 19.26 -7.57 9.10
CA ARG A 115 20.23 -8.43 9.79
C ARG A 115 21.36 -8.75 8.82
N GLU A 116 22.56 -8.92 9.35
CA GLU A 116 23.70 -9.38 8.57
C GLU A 116 23.39 -10.76 7.94
N GLY A 117 23.67 -10.91 6.63
CA GLY A 117 23.28 -12.09 5.84
C GLY A 117 21.78 -12.23 5.53
N GLY A 118 20.95 -11.26 5.93
CA GLY A 118 19.51 -11.25 5.65
C GLY A 118 19.18 -10.60 4.29
N GLY A 119 18.04 -10.98 3.70
CA GLY A 119 17.58 -10.43 2.42
C GLY A 119 16.97 -9.01 2.48
N ARG A 120 16.97 -8.34 3.64
CA ARG A 120 16.48 -6.95 3.78
C ARG A 120 17.65 -5.99 3.80
N THR A 121 17.61 -4.97 2.95
CA THR A 121 18.64 -3.93 2.86
C THR A 121 18.28 -2.66 3.64
N THR A 122 17.01 -2.47 4.01
CA THR A 122 16.53 -1.25 4.68
C THR A 122 15.59 -1.56 5.84
N SER A 123 15.57 -0.65 6.81
CA SER A 123 14.63 -0.69 7.95
C SER A 123 13.23 -0.34 7.48
N VAL A 124 12.25 -1.18 7.82
CA VAL A 124 10.85 -0.99 7.42
C VAL A 124 9.91 -1.31 8.57
N SER A 125 8.84 -0.53 8.68
CA SER A 125 7.63 -0.90 9.42
C SER A 125 6.63 -1.52 8.46
N ILE A 126 5.91 -2.54 8.93
CA ILE A 126 4.88 -3.26 8.18
C ILE A 126 3.55 -3.01 8.86
N MET A 127 2.53 -2.63 8.10
CA MET A 127 1.19 -2.38 8.61
C MET A 127 0.54 -3.69 9.11
N PRO A 128 0.28 -3.86 10.42
CA PRO A 128 -0.45 -4.99 10.95
C PRO A 128 -1.93 -5.00 10.54
N ARG A 129 -2.60 -6.11 10.89
CA ARG A 129 -3.99 -6.41 10.51
C ARG A 129 -5.00 -5.33 10.88
N HIS A 130 -4.85 -4.68 12.04
CA HIS A 130 -5.78 -3.61 12.44
C HIS A 130 -5.61 -2.35 11.60
N GLY A 131 -4.37 -1.96 11.26
CA GLY A 131 -4.12 -0.86 10.33
C GLY A 131 -4.67 -1.17 8.93
N VAL A 132 -4.47 -2.40 8.45
CA VAL A 132 -5.06 -2.85 7.16
C VAL A 132 -6.59 -2.79 7.21
N LYS A 133 -7.20 -3.13 8.35
CA LYS A 133 -8.65 -3.03 8.55
C LYS A 133 -9.13 -1.57 8.46
N LYS A 134 -8.42 -0.60 9.05
CA LYS A 134 -8.75 0.83 8.88
C LYS A 134 -8.74 1.24 7.42
N MET A 135 -7.70 0.84 6.68
CA MET A 135 -7.61 1.09 5.23
C MET A 135 -8.78 0.45 4.46
N TYR A 136 -9.11 -0.80 4.76
CA TYR A 136 -10.26 -1.50 4.17
C TYR A 136 -11.59 -0.77 4.40
N CYS A 137 -11.80 -0.20 5.58
CA CYS A 137 -13.01 0.57 5.88
C CYS A 137 -13.15 1.84 5.02
N ASN A 138 -12.05 2.31 4.43
CA ASN A 138 -12.00 3.48 3.55
C ASN A 138 -11.50 3.08 2.15
N TRP A 139 -12.05 2.02 1.58
CA TRP A 139 -11.78 1.66 0.18
C TRP A 139 -12.35 2.73 -0.76
N ILE A 140 -11.63 3.00 -1.86
CA ILE A 140 -12.02 3.97 -2.90
C ILE A 140 -12.52 3.24 -4.14
N ALA A 141 -11.74 2.25 -4.58
CA ALA A 141 -12.03 1.50 -5.80
C ALA A 141 -11.57 0.06 -5.63
N VAL A 142 -12.38 -0.87 -6.13
CA VAL A 142 -12.04 -2.30 -6.19
C VAL A 142 -12.45 -2.77 -7.57
N LYS A 143 -11.60 -3.59 -8.21
CA LYS A 143 -11.94 -4.21 -9.49
C LYS A 143 -13.25 -5.00 -9.31
N GLN A 144 -14.21 -4.78 -10.19
CA GLN A 144 -15.47 -5.52 -10.21
C GLN A 144 -15.22 -6.97 -10.64
N ASP A 145 -14.81 -7.77 -9.68
CA ASP A 145 -14.38 -9.15 -9.84
C ASP A 145 -14.58 -9.87 -8.50
N PRO A 146 -15.48 -10.87 -8.46
CA PRO A 146 -15.84 -11.55 -7.22
C PRO A 146 -14.63 -12.13 -6.48
N ALA A 147 -13.56 -12.54 -7.19
CA ALA A 147 -12.39 -13.12 -6.53
C ALA A 147 -11.69 -12.09 -5.61
N TYR A 148 -11.52 -10.85 -6.08
CA TYR A 148 -10.91 -9.77 -5.31
C TYR A 148 -11.83 -9.24 -4.22
N ILE A 149 -13.12 -9.03 -4.54
CA ILE A 149 -14.11 -8.55 -3.59
C ILE A 149 -14.24 -9.53 -2.41
N ASN A 150 -14.40 -10.83 -2.70
CA ASN A 150 -14.50 -11.86 -1.68
C ASN A 150 -13.21 -11.98 -0.86
N PHE A 151 -12.04 -11.94 -1.51
CA PHE A 151 -10.77 -11.96 -0.79
C PHE A 151 -10.67 -10.81 0.21
N LEU A 152 -10.94 -9.57 -0.22
CA LEU A 152 -10.84 -8.39 0.63
C LEU A 152 -11.84 -8.44 1.79
N ASN A 153 -13.09 -8.79 1.53
CA ASN A 153 -14.13 -8.96 2.54
C ASN A 153 -13.77 -10.05 3.56
N ASN A 154 -13.42 -11.25 3.08
CA ASN A 154 -13.06 -12.38 3.94
C ASN A 154 -11.80 -12.12 4.75
N TYR A 155 -10.74 -11.59 4.12
CA TYR A 155 -9.51 -11.22 4.81
C TYR A 155 -9.81 -10.21 5.91
N ASN A 156 -10.70 -9.25 5.70
CA ASN A 156 -11.03 -8.25 6.73
C ASN A 156 -12.19 -8.65 7.65
N LYS A 157 -12.70 -9.88 7.55
CA LYS A 157 -13.87 -10.36 8.31
C LYS A 157 -15.05 -9.37 8.21
N GLY A 158 -15.35 -8.92 7.00
CA GLY A 158 -16.40 -7.94 6.71
C GLY A 158 -17.09 -8.22 5.39
N ASN A 159 -18.00 -7.33 5.01
CA ASN A 159 -18.82 -7.39 3.80
C ASN A 159 -19.04 -5.99 3.19
N LEU A 160 -18.08 -5.07 3.42
CA LEU A 160 -18.21 -3.66 3.07
C LEU A 160 -18.16 -3.40 1.55
N ILE A 161 -17.42 -4.22 0.81
CA ILE A 161 -17.31 -4.08 -0.64
C ILE A 161 -18.43 -4.93 -1.27
N PRO A 162 -19.37 -4.33 -2.02
CA PRO A 162 -20.45 -5.09 -2.65
C PRO A 162 -19.92 -5.98 -3.79
N LEU A 163 -20.61 -7.11 -4.02
CA LEU A 163 -20.38 -8.01 -5.15
C LEU A 163 -20.91 -7.45 -6.46
#